data_AF-A0A7S2DU31-F1
#
_entry.id   AF-A0A7S2DU31-F1
#
_cell.length_a   1.000
_cell.length_b   1.000
_cell.length_c   1.000
_cell.angle_alpha   90.00
_cell.angle_beta   90.00
_cell.angle_gamma   90.00
#
_symmetry.space_group_name_H-M   'P 1'
#
loop_
_entity.id
_entity.type
_entity.pdbx_description
1 polymer ?
#
loop_
_entity_poly.entity_id
_entity_poly.type
_entity_poly.pdbx_seq_one_letter_code
_entity_poly.pdbx_strand_id
1 'polypeptide(L)'
;SKPSSLNTICKNDFLLKLAGAHRGTLYGPGVYFAESSSKADEYSEDDKTGIYRGLYAMLMCRVTLGRVLVTEEVWPDGAKLEAACRGPEATHHSVLGDREKTRGTYREFVVFNSKQAYPEFIVIYRRSGS
;
A
#
# COMPACT_ATOMS: atom_id res chain seq x y z
N SER A 1 -9.85 -1.67 -1.90
CA SER A 1 -10.53 -2.66 -1.03
C SER A 1 -12.05 -2.60 -1.19
N LYS A 2 -12.79 -3.64 -0.75
CA LYS A 2 -14.28 -3.67 -0.67
C LYS A 2 -14.77 -3.56 0.78
N PRO A 3 -15.87 -2.85 1.07
CA PRO A 3 -16.40 -2.76 2.43
C PRO A 3 -16.83 -4.12 3.03
N SER A 4 -17.38 -5.04 2.24
CA SER A 4 -17.75 -6.39 2.70
C SER A 4 -16.55 -7.22 3.15
N SER A 5 -15.35 -6.92 2.64
CA SER A 5 -14.11 -7.55 3.07
C SER A 5 -13.66 -7.07 4.46
N LEU A 6 -14.18 -5.94 4.97
CA LEU A 6 -13.74 -5.31 6.23
C LEU A 6 -13.83 -6.21 7.44
N ASN A 7 -14.80 -7.13 7.48
CA ASN A 7 -14.94 -8.07 8.60
C ASN A 7 -13.78 -9.10 8.64
N THR A 8 -13.18 -9.40 7.49
CA THR A 8 -11.96 -10.21 7.36
C THR A 8 -10.71 -9.38 7.64
N ILE A 9 -10.76 -8.07 7.33
CA ILE A 9 -9.69 -7.08 7.55
C ILE A 9 -9.46 -6.85 9.05
N CYS A 10 -10.53 -6.78 9.85
CA CYS A 10 -10.43 -6.56 11.30
C CYS A 10 -10.06 -7.82 12.09
N LYS A 11 -10.18 -9.02 11.51
CA LYS A 11 -10.05 -10.30 12.25
C LYS A 11 -8.77 -11.08 11.98
N ASN A 12 -8.04 -10.79 10.90
CA ASN A 12 -6.83 -11.52 10.54
C ASN A 12 -5.76 -10.56 9.99
N ASP A 13 -4.51 -10.99 10.08
CA ASP A 13 -3.23 -10.36 9.70
C ASP A 13 -3.23 -9.78 8.26
N PHE A 14 -4.04 -8.75 8.07
CA PHE A 14 -4.54 -8.27 6.78
C PHE A 14 -3.42 -7.78 5.86
N LEU A 15 -2.37 -7.22 6.46
CA LEU A 15 -1.20 -6.69 5.76
C LEU A 15 -0.39 -7.80 5.09
N LEU A 16 -0.34 -9.01 5.67
CA LEU A 16 0.30 -10.18 5.08
C LEU A 16 -0.42 -10.67 3.82
N LYS A 17 -1.74 -10.48 3.72
CA LYS A 17 -2.50 -10.79 2.50
C LYS A 17 -2.39 -9.71 1.42
N LEU A 18 -2.03 -8.47 1.77
CA LEU A 18 -1.76 -7.40 0.81
C LEU A 18 -0.31 -7.42 0.29
N ALA A 19 0.64 -7.85 1.13
CA ALA A 19 2.03 -8.05 0.73
C ALA A 19 2.11 -9.04 -0.44
N GLY A 20 2.37 -8.53 -1.65
CA GLY A 20 2.55 -9.34 -2.86
C GLY A 20 1.27 -9.83 -3.59
N ALA A 21 0.06 -9.45 -3.16
CA ALA A 21 -1.19 -9.94 -3.78
C ALA A 21 -1.76 -9.05 -4.90
N HIS A 22 -1.33 -7.78 -5.02
CA HIS A 22 -1.81 -6.87 -6.05
C HIS A 22 -0.71 -6.47 -7.04
N ARG A 23 -1.15 -6.21 -8.30
CA ARG A 23 -0.31 -5.93 -9.47
C ARG A 23 0.81 -4.93 -9.15
N GLY A 24 2.03 -5.29 -9.53
CA GLY A 24 3.17 -4.37 -9.61
C GLY A 24 4.05 -4.37 -8.37
N THR A 25 4.79 -5.45 -8.14
CA THR A 25 5.89 -5.49 -7.17
C THR A 25 7.14 -4.77 -7.71
N LEU A 26 6.98 -3.54 -8.21
CA LEU A 26 8.06 -2.77 -8.86
C LEU A 26 9.27 -2.59 -7.93
N TYR A 27 9.02 -2.51 -6.63
CA TYR A 27 9.99 -2.28 -5.56
C TYR A 27 10.19 -3.53 -4.69
N GLY A 28 9.76 -4.70 -5.16
CA GLY A 28 9.83 -5.97 -4.43
C GLY A 28 8.53 -6.37 -3.71
N PRO A 29 8.52 -7.55 -3.06
CA PRO A 29 7.35 -8.12 -2.40
C PRO A 29 7.13 -7.50 -1.01
N GLY A 30 6.63 -6.27 -0.98
CA GLY A 30 6.30 -5.53 0.25
C GLY A 30 4.84 -5.11 0.36
N VAL A 31 4.52 -4.38 1.43
CA VAL A 31 3.23 -3.70 1.61
C VAL A 31 3.36 -2.27 1.09
N TYR A 32 2.48 -1.91 0.18
CA TYR A 32 2.50 -0.64 -0.56
C TYR A 32 1.52 0.36 0.02
N PHE A 33 1.97 1.61 0.14
CA PHE A 33 1.18 2.75 0.59
C PHE A 33 1.37 3.94 -0.35
N ALA A 34 0.34 4.78 -0.46
CA ALA A 34 0.39 6.04 -1.17
C ALA A 34 -0.18 7.14 -0.27
N GLU A 35 0.31 8.36 -0.43
CA GLU A 35 -0.20 9.53 0.31
C GLU A 35 -1.46 10.15 -0.32
N SER A 36 -1.73 9.81 -1.59
CA SER A 36 -2.89 10.31 -2.33
C SER A 36 -4.07 9.34 -2.23
N SER A 37 -5.19 9.85 -1.74
CA SER A 37 -6.47 9.12 -1.74
C SER A 37 -6.91 8.76 -3.16
N SER A 38 -6.66 9.63 -4.15
CA SER A 38 -7.01 9.34 -5.55
C SER A 38 -6.23 8.13 -6.09
N LYS A 39 -4.95 7.99 -5.70
CA LYS A 39 -4.14 6.82 -6.07
C LYS A 39 -4.66 5.55 -5.40
N ALA A 40 -4.98 5.62 -4.11
CA ALA A 40 -5.54 4.48 -3.39
C ALA A 40 -6.94 4.09 -3.87
N ASP A 41 -7.72 5.04 -4.39
CA ASP A 41 -9.03 4.81 -5.01
C ASP A 41 -8.92 4.00 -6.32
N GLU A 42 -7.82 4.11 -7.08
CA GLU A 42 -7.58 3.26 -8.27
C GLU A 42 -7.60 1.76 -7.95
N TYR A 43 -7.28 1.39 -6.71
CA TYR A 43 -7.27 0.01 -6.20
C TYR A 43 -8.50 -0.34 -5.36
N SER A 44 -9.53 0.52 -5.40
CA SER A 44 -10.77 0.35 -4.64
C SER A 44 -11.91 -0.15 -5.52
N GLU A 45 -12.68 -1.08 -4.98
CA GLU A 45 -13.83 -1.68 -5.64
C GLU A 45 -15.04 -1.47 -4.73
N ASP A 46 -16.19 -1.14 -5.33
CA ASP A 46 -17.44 -1.02 -4.60
C ASP A 46 -18.04 -2.39 -4.28
N ASP A 47 -18.82 -2.45 -3.21
CA ASP A 47 -19.70 -3.58 -2.99
C ASP A 47 -20.87 -3.55 -3.99
N LYS A 48 -21.07 -4.67 -4.68
CA LYS A 48 -22.16 -4.79 -5.67
C LYS A 48 -23.51 -5.11 -5.04
N THR A 49 -23.51 -5.62 -3.81
CA THR A 49 -24.70 -6.09 -3.08
C THR A 49 -24.59 -5.78 -1.59
N GLY A 50 -25.68 -5.99 -0.82
CA GLY A 50 -25.68 -5.82 0.63
C GLY A 50 -25.78 -4.36 1.11
N ILE A 51 -25.62 -4.17 2.42
CA ILE A 51 -25.81 -2.87 3.09
C ILE A 51 -24.80 -1.79 2.69
N TYR A 52 -23.65 -2.21 2.16
CA TYR A 52 -22.59 -1.31 1.67
C TYR A 52 -22.63 -1.15 0.14
N ARG A 53 -23.71 -1.56 -0.52
CA ARG A 53 -23.84 -1.48 -1.99
C ARG A 53 -23.50 -0.08 -2.51
N GLY A 54 -22.61 -0.01 -3.49
CA GLY A 54 -22.14 1.24 -4.12
C GLY A 54 -21.21 2.08 -3.24
N LEU A 55 -20.76 1.55 -2.10
CA LEU A 55 -19.73 2.18 -1.27
C LEU A 55 -18.38 1.51 -1.52
N TYR A 56 -17.35 2.33 -1.39
CA TYR A 56 -15.94 1.97 -1.49
C TYR A 56 -15.31 2.01 -0.10
N ALA A 57 -14.20 1.30 0.07
CA ALA A 57 -13.44 1.32 1.31
C ALA A 57 -11.94 1.47 1.06
N MET A 58 -11.30 2.32 1.87
CA MET A 58 -9.87 2.55 1.90
C MET A 58 -9.36 2.41 3.34
N LEU A 59 -8.10 2.01 3.47
CA LEU A 59 -7.42 1.99 4.76
C LEU A 59 -6.49 3.18 4.88
N MET A 60 -6.60 3.87 6.00
CA MET A 60 -5.62 4.85 6.43
C MET A 60 -4.75 4.20 7.49
N CYS A 61 -3.47 4.05 7.20
CA CYS A 61 -2.53 3.37 8.07
C CYS A 61 -1.50 4.37 8.62
N ARG A 62 -1.13 4.22 9.89
CA ARG A 62 0.12 4.78 10.41
C ARG A 62 1.25 3.82 10.07
N VAL A 63 2.27 4.30 9.38
CA VAL A 63 3.38 3.46 8.89
C VAL A 63 4.71 4.02 9.39
N THR A 64 5.49 3.18 10.07
CA THR A 64 6.84 3.52 10.53
C THR A 64 7.85 3.22 9.43
N LEU A 65 8.23 4.26 8.69
CA LEU A 65 9.16 4.14 7.55
C LEU A 65 10.64 4.03 7.98
N GLY A 66 11.02 4.61 9.12
CA GLY A 66 12.40 4.56 9.60
C GLY A 66 13.38 5.25 8.65
N ARG A 67 14.45 4.57 8.25
CA ARG A 67 15.44 5.10 7.30
C ARG A 67 15.01 4.68 5.91
N VAL A 68 14.60 5.66 5.12
CA VAL A 68 14.00 5.44 3.82
C VAL A 68 15.07 5.35 2.73
N LEU A 69 15.04 4.28 1.95
CA LEU A 69 15.80 4.16 0.70
C LEU A 69 14.99 4.80 -0.42
N VAL A 70 15.45 5.93 -0.95
CA VAL A 70 14.79 6.61 -2.06
C VAL A 70 15.31 6.06 -3.39
N THR A 71 14.40 5.74 -4.30
CA THR A 71 14.75 5.36 -5.67
C THR A 71 13.99 6.22 -6.68
N GLU A 72 14.73 6.78 -7.62
CA GLU A 72 14.25 7.58 -8.74
C GLU A 72 14.42 6.83 -10.06
N GLU A 73 14.63 5.50 -9.99
CA GLU A 73 14.73 4.68 -11.19
C GLU A 73 13.33 4.43 -11.75
N VAL A 74 13.22 4.48 -13.08
CA VAL A 74 11.96 4.18 -13.76
C VAL A 74 11.56 2.72 -13.60
N TRP A 75 12.56 1.83 -13.61
CA TRP A 75 12.47 0.37 -13.51
C TRP A 75 13.55 -0.16 -12.54
N PRO A 76 13.38 0.03 -11.23
CA PRO A 76 14.36 -0.41 -10.25
C PRO A 76 14.43 -1.93 -10.12
N ASP A 77 15.55 -2.41 -9.61
CA ASP A 77 15.68 -3.80 -9.15
C ASP A 77 15.01 -3.98 -7.78
N GLY A 78 13.78 -4.50 -7.79
CA GLY A 78 13.01 -4.76 -6.57
C GLY A 78 13.68 -5.74 -5.59
N ALA A 79 14.47 -6.71 -6.07
CA ALA A 79 15.15 -7.66 -5.20
C ALA A 79 16.30 -6.97 -4.44
N LYS A 80 17.03 -6.08 -5.12
CA LYS A 80 18.07 -5.25 -4.49
C LYS A 80 17.48 -4.30 -3.44
N LEU A 81 16.33 -3.71 -3.73
CA LEU A 81 15.63 -2.82 -2.80
C LEU A 81 15.12 -3.57 -1.56
N GLU A 82 14.55 -4.75 -1.73
CA GLU A 82 14.15 -5.63 -0.62
C GLU A 82 15.35 -6.02 0.24
N ALA A 83 16.46 -6.45 -0.38
CA ALA A 83 17.68 -6.85 0.33
C ALA A 83 18.28 -5.70 1.16
N ALA A 84 18.17 -4.45 0.69
CA ALA A 84 18.62 -3.29 1.45
C ALA A 84 17.77 -3.01 2.71
N CYS A 85 16.55 -3.55 2.76
CA CYS A 85 15.58 -3.32 3.84
C CYS A 85 15.32 -4.53 4.74
N ARG A 86 15.79 -5.73 4.37
CA ARG A 86 15.51 -6.98 5.09
C ARG A 86 16.76 -7.83 5.26
N GLY A 87 16.90 -8.39 6.46
CA GLY A 87 18.00 -9.31 6.80
C GLY A 87 19.00 -8.66 7.77
N PRO A 88 20.04 -9.41 8.16
CA PRO A 88 21.03 -8.94 9.14
C PRO A 88 21.83 -7.72 8.66
N GLU A 89 22.05 -7.61 7.35
CA GLU A 89 22.79 -6.51 6.71
C GLU A 89 21.90 -5.36 6.22
N ALA A 90 20.62 -5.34 6.64
CA ALA A 90 19.69 -4.29 6.23
C ALA A 90 20.21 -2.92 6.69
N THR A 91 20.33 -1.99 5.74
CA THR A 91 20.81 -0.63 6.01
C THR A 91 19.68 0.40 6.06
N HIS A 92 18.50 0.01 5.59
CA HIS A 92 17.28 0.81 5.48
C HIS A 92 16.10 0.04 6.07
N HIS A 93 14.98 0.72 6.28
CA HIS A 93 13.77 0.16 6.88
C HIS A 93 12.57 0.19 5.93
N SER A 94 12.62 0.99 4.86
CA SER A 94 11.57 1.09 3.86
C SER A 94 12.12 1.64 2.54
N VAL A 95 11.32 1.53 1.48
CA VAL A 95 11.61 2.15 0.17
C VAL A 95 10.62 3.28 -0.09
N LEU A 96 11.10 4.36 -0.69
CA LEU A 96 10.31 5.39 -1.32
C LEU A 96 10.58 5.38 -2.82
N GLY A 97 9.57 5.00 -3.60
CA GLY A 97 9.55 5.17 -5.03
C GLY A 97 9.13 6.60 -5.38
N ASP A 98 10.07 7.43 -5.82
CA ASP A 98 9.77 8.80 -6.25
C ASP A 98 9.22 8.82 -7.69
N ARG A 99 7.96 8.42 -7.80
CA ARG A 99 7.23 8.44 -9.07
C ARG A 99 6.82 9.82 -9.52
N GLU A 100 6.80 10.78 -8.62
CA GLU A 100 6.51 12.18 -8.92
C GLU A 100 7.60 12.72 -9.83
N LYS A 101 8.87 12.52 -9.44
CA LYS A 101 10.01 12.91 -10.25
C LYS A 101 10.14 12.13 -11.57
N THR A 102 9.84 10.83 -11.55
CA THR A 102 10.11 9.96 -12.71
C THR A 102 8.99 9.88 -13.74
N ARG A 103 7.73 10.05 -13.32
CA ARG A 103 6.55 9.86 -14.18
C ARG A 103 5.44 10.90 -13.94
N GLY A 104 5.62 11.86 -13.03
CA GLY A 104 4.58 12.82 -12.68
C GLY A 104 3.38 12.18 -11.98
N THR A 105 3.57 11.02 -11.34
CA THR A 105 2.52 10.33 -10.57
C THR A 105 2.82 10.35 -9.08
N TYR A 106 2.00 9.69 -8.26
CA TYR A 106 2.15 9.72 -6.81
C TYR A 106 3.31 8.88 -6.30
N ARG A 107 3.99 9.37 -5.28
CA ARG A 107 5.01 8.64 -4.53
C ARG A 107 4.44 7.38 -3.89
N GLU A 108 5.23 6.32 -3.86
CA GLU A 108 4.85 5.02 -3.31
C GLU A 108 5.83 4.62 -2.20
N PHE A 109 5.29 4.20 -1.06
CA PHE A 109 6.05 3.77 0.10
C PHE A 109 5.91 2.27 0.30
N VAL A 110 7.03 1.57 0.49
CA VAL A 110 7.03 0.12 0.64
C VAL A 110 7.75 -0.27 1.92
N VAL A 111 7.09 -1.08 2.74
CA VAL A 111 7.67 -1.74 3.92
C VAL A 111 7.65 -3.25 3.72
N PHE A 112 8.69 -3.93 4.21
CA PHE A 112 8.85 -5.39 4.04
C PHE A 112 8.56 -6.17 5.32
N ASN A 113 8.18 -5.49 6.40
CA ASN A 113 7.70 -6.07 7.64
C ASN A 113 6.30 -5.51 7.95
N SER A 114 5.29 -6.38 8.00
CA SER A 114 3.91 -5.98 8.28
C SER A 114 3.73 -5.26 9.61
N LYS A 115 4.60 -5.53 10.59
CA LYS A 115 4.59 -4.86 11.91
C LYS A 115 4.95 -3.37 11.83
N GLN A 116 5.45 -2.88 10.70
CA GLN A 116 5.70 -1.45 10.47
C GLN A 116 4.43 -0.67 10.10
N ALA A 117 3.31 -1.35 9.86
CA ALA A 117 2.06 -0.69 9.50
C ALA A 117 0.96 -1.03 10.51
N TYR A 118 0.29 0.01 10.99
CA TYR A 118 -0.87 -0.08 11.84
C TYR A 118 -2.08 0.50 11.10
N PRO A 119 -3.09 -0.31 10.74
CA PRO A 119 -4.35 0.19 10.21
C PRO A 119 -5.06 1.04 11.26
N GLU A 120 -5.11 2.35 11.06
CA GLU A 120 -5.67 3.29 12.04
C GLU A 120 -7.18 3.48 11.79
N PHE A 121 -7.55 3.67 10.52
CA PHE A 121 -8.93 3.91 10.14
C PHE A 121 -9.33 3.12 8.90
N ILE A 122 -10.60 2.76 8.87
CA ILE A 122 -11.31 2.37 7.65
C ILE A 122 -12.13 3.58 7.20
N VAL A 123 -11.85 4.06 6.00
CA VAL A 123 -12.61 5.14 5.37
C VAL A 123 -13.60 4.52 4.38
N ILE A 124 -14.89 4.65 4.68
CA ILE A 124 -15.97 4.25 3.76
C ILE A 124 -16.47 5.50 3.04
N TYR A 125 -16.54 5.45 1.71
CA TYR A 125 -16.89 6.61 0.90
C TYR A 125 -17.69 6.22 -0.33
N ARG A 126 -18.25 7.22 -1.01
CA ARG A 126 -18.91 7.10 -2.31
C ARG A 126 -18.23 8.07 -3.27
N ARG A 127 -18.04 7.65 -4.52
CA ARG A 127 -17.57 8.55 -5.59
C ARG A 127 -18.72 9.49 -5.99
N SER A 128 -18.47 10.80 -6.02
CA SER A 128 -19.43 11.78 -6.53
C SER A 128 -19.32 11.81 -8.05
N GLY A 129 -20.28 11.21 -8.76
CA GLY A 129 -20.33 11.24 -10.23
C GLY A 129 -20.54 9.88 -10.89
N SER A 130 -21.60 9.16 -10.50
CA SER A 130 -22.14 8.02 -11.24
C SER A 130 -23.57 8.30 -11.65
#